data_AF-A0A537QMZ8-F1
#
_entry.id   AF-A0A537QMZ8-F1
#
_cell.length_a   1.000
_cell.length_b   1.000
_cell.length_c   1.000
_cell.angle_alpha   90.00
_cell.angle_beta   90.00
_cell.angle_gamma   90.00
#
_symmetry.space_group_name_H-M   'P 1'
#
loop_
_entity.id
_entity.type
_entity.pdbx_description
1 polymer ?
#
loop_
_entity_poly.entity_id
_entity_poly.type
_entity_poly.pdbx_seq_one_letter_code
_entity_poly.pdbx_strand_id
1 'polypeptide(L)'
;MQPTADFDAGRLARSLLRRSRQGALATLMTGSGDPYCSLVNVATHPDGSPILLISRLAVHTRNILDDSRVSLMLDERAEGDPLEGSRIMLMGRAEEAVASDEDILRRRYLNTHPSAERFVEFQDFSFYRIRPSAIHLVAGFGRIVDLKPEQFLTDISDAGALLQSEQEAIEHINSDHRDTNSLYATKLLGAEAADWRCAGCDPDGLDLQAGESSNCAPQ
;
A
#
# COMPACT_ATOMS: atom_id res chain seq x y z
N MET A 1 -5.57 30.52 -7.29
CA MET A 1 -6.20 29.67 -6.25
C MET A 1 -5.30 29.76 -5.02
N GLN A 2 -5.75 30.41 -3.95
CA GLN A 2 -4.94 30.52 -2.73
C GLN A 2 -4.74 29.13 -2.12
N PRO A 3 -3.58 28.83 -1.49
CA PRO A 3 -3.42 27.60 -0.72
C PRO A 3 -4.45 27.64 0.41
N THR A 4 -5.33 26.65 0.48
CA THR A 4 -6.15 26.43 1.67
C THR A 4 -5.18 26.07 2.80
N ALA A 5 -5.28 26.75 3.94
CA ALA A 5 -4.34 26.64 5.07
C ALA A 5 -4.18 25.21 5.63
N ASP A 6 -5.06 24.27 5.26
CA ASP A 6 -5.10 22.89 5.75
C ASP A 6 -4.59 21.83 4.76
N PHE A 7 -3.99 22.20 3.63
CA PHE A 7 -3.44 21.20 2.70
C PHE A 7 -2.11 20.64 3.22
N ASP A 8 -2.12 19.37 3.60
CA ASP A 8 -0.94 18.60 3.98
C ASP A 8 -0.63 17.55 2.89
N ALA A 9 0.40 17.83 2.10
CA ALA A 9 0.87 16.94 1.03
C ALA A 9 1.38 15.59 1.56
N GLY A 10 2.05 15.58 2.71
CA GLY A 10 2.57 14.37 3.34
C GLY A 10 1.44 13.46 3.79
N ARG A 11 0.43 14.03 4.46
CA ARG A 11 -0.77 13.31 4.88
C ARG A 11 -1.55 12.74 3.69
N LEU A 12 -1.70 13.50 2.60
CA LEU A 12 -2.38 13.01 1.40
C LEU A 12 -1.63 11.85 0.73
N ALA A 13 -0.30 11.98 0.57
CA ALA A 13 0.53 10.91 0.02
C ALA A 13 0.46 9.64 0.88
N ARG A 14 0.53 9.79 2.21
CA ARG A 14 0.38 8.69 3.17
C ARG A 14 -0.99 8.03 3.09
N SER A 15 -2.05 8.82 2.96
CA SER A 15 -3.42 8.31 2.77
C SER A 15 -3.50 7.43 1.52
N LEU A 16 -2.97 7.89 0.37
CA LEU A 16 -2.92 7.10 -0.87
C LEU A 16 -2.13 5.80 -0.69
N LEU A 17 -0.94 5.84 -0.08
CA LEU A 17 -0.13 4.65 0.18
C LEU A 17 -0.87 3.58 1.01
N ARG A 18 -1.69 4.00 1.97
CA ARG A 18 -2.40 3.11 2.90
C ARG A 18 -3.69 2.55 2.34
N ARG A 19 -4.43 3.35 1.57
CA ARG A 19 -5.75 2.95 1.02
C ARG A 19 -5.67 2.26 -0.33
N SER A 20 -4.61 2.47 -1.11
CA SER A 20 -4.47 1.83 -2.42
C SER A 20 -4.24 0.32 -2.29
N ARG A 21 -4.94 -0.46 -3.10
CA ARG A 21 -4.90 -1.93 -3.11
C ARG A 21 -4.20 -2.53 -4.32
N GLN A 22 -4.02 -1.73 -5.36
CA GLN A 22 -3.31 -2.10 -6.57
C GLN A 22 -2.77 -0.83 -7.24
N GLY A 23 -1.69 -0.94 -7.99
CA GLY A 23 -1.03 0.17 -8.67
C GLY A 23 -0.36 -0.23 -9.97
N ALA A 24 0.08 0.76 -10.72
CA ALA A 24 0.89 0.55 -11.92
C ALA A 24 2.37 0.60 -11.55
N LEU A 25 3.05 -0.54 -11.65
CA LEU A 25 4.46 -0.72 -11.37
C LEU A 25 5.27 -0.62 -12.67
N ALA A 26 6.15 0.36 -12.74
CA ALA A 26 7.16 0.50 -13.78
C ALA A 26 8.50 -0.08 -13.32
N THR A 27 9.12 -0.87 -14.19
CA THR A 27 10.41 -1.56 -14.04
C THR A 27 11.23 -1.38 -15.32
N LEU A 28 12.51 -1.79 -15.32
CA LEU A 28 13.38 -1.72 -16.50
C LEU A 28 13.57 -3.12 -17.08
N MET A 29 13.28 -3.30 -18.37
CA MET A 29 13.49 -4.56 -19.06
C MET A 29 14.96 -4.99 -19.00
N THR A 30 15.22 -6.21 -18.54
CA THR A 30 16.57 -6.79 -18.51
C THR A 30 17.22 -6.70 -19.89
N GLY A 31 18.45 -6.18 -19.93
CA GLY A 31 19.22 -6.01 -21.16
C GLY A 31 18.91 -4.73 -21.94
N SER A 32 17.67 -4.51 -22.39
CA SER A 32 17.34 -3.32 -23.22
C SER A 32 17.23 -2.02 -22.41
N GLY A 33 16.83 -2.12 -21.13
CA GLY A 33 16.55 -0.96 -20.29
C GLY A 33 15.24 -0.24 -20.63
N ASP A 34 14.40 -0.80 -21.51
CA ASP A 34 13.10 -0.21 -21.85
C ASP A 34 12.19 -0.17 -20.61
N PRO A 35 11.38 0.89 -20.42
CA PRO A 35 10.41 0.94 -19.33
C PRO A 35 9.29 -0.08 -19.59
N TYR A 36 9.04 -0.94 -18.61
CA TYR A 36 7.95 -1.91 -18.63
C TYR A 36 6.98 -1.61 -17.49
N CYS A 37 5.69 -1.48 -17.82
CA CYS A 37 4.62 -1.22 -16.87
C CYS A 37 3.73 -2.46 -16.69
N SER A 38 3.41 -2.79 -15.43
CA SER A 38 2.49 -3.88 -15.08
C SER A 38 1.57 -3.51 -13.93
N LEU A 39 0.38 -4.11 -13.89
CA LEU A 39 -0.53 -4.00 -12.76
C LEU A 39 -0.04 -4.93 -11.62
N VAL A 40 0.00 -4.42 -10.40
CA VAL A 40 0.34 -5.19 -9.20
C VAL A 40 -0.64 -4.90 -8.07
N ASN A 41 -0.89 -5.92 -7.24
CA ASN A 41 -1.53 -5.71 -5.94
C ASN A 41 -0.52 -5.12 -4.96
N VAL A 42 -1.02 -4.26 -4.07
CA VAL A 42 -0.21 -3.50 -3.11
C VAL A 42 -0.84 -3.62 -1.73
N ALA A 43 0.00 -3.90 -0.74
CA ALA A 43 -0.31 -3.68 0.66
C ALA A 43 0.70 -2.69 1.25
N THR A 44 0.57 -2.37 2.53
CA THR A 44 1.36 -1.30 3.15
C THR A 44 2.03 -1.82 4.41
N HIS A 45 3.33 -1.62 4.51
CA HIS A 45 4.13 -1.88 5.70
C HIS A 45 3.82 -0.80 6.77
N PRO A 46 4.00 -1.07 8.08
CA PRO A 46 3.67 -0.10 9.15
C PRO A 46 4.29 1.30 9.02
N ASP A 47 5.43 1.43 8.33
CA ASP A 47 6.07 2.73 8.05
C ASP A 47 5.45 3.48 6.86
N GLY A 48 4.46 2.89 6.18
CA GLY A 48 3.84 3.40 4.96
C GLY A 48 4.45 2.90 3.66
N SER A 49 5.53 2.12 3.68
CA SER A 49 6.17 1.64 2.44
C SER A 49 5.37 0.52 1.74
N PRO A 50 5.35 0.48 0.38
CA PRO A 50 4.58 -0.53 -0.35
C PRO A 50 5.14 -1.95 -0.19
N ILE A 51 4.24 -2.92 -0.05
CA ILE A 51 4.51 -4.36 -0.05
C ILE A 51 3.89 -4.98 -1.31
N LEU A 52 4.66 -5.82 -1.99
CA LEU A 52 4.23 -6.62 -3.13
C LEU A 52 4.39 -8.10 -2.81
N LEU A 53 3.53 -8.94 -3.39
CA LEU A 53 3.69 -10.40 -3.48
C LEU A 53 3.71 -10.77 -4.95
N ILE A 54 4.87 -11.12 -5.48
CA ILE A 54 5.09 -11.29 -6.92
C ILE A 54 5.79 -12.61 -7.24
N SER A 55 5.39 -13.24 -8.34
CA SER A 55 6.02 -14.48 -8.82
C SER A 55 7.37 -14.18 -9.45
N ARG A 56 8.37 -15.01 -9.17
CA ARG A 56 9.69 -15.04 -9.82
C ARG A 56 9.59 -15.30 -11.33
N LEU A 57 8.46 -15.82 -11.81
CA LEU A 57 8.18 -16.03 -13.22
C LEU A 57 7.63 -14.78 -13.92
N ALA A 58 7.24 -13.73 -13.19
CA ALA A 58 6.73 -12.50 -13.79
C ALA A 58 7.85 -11.67 -14.44
N VAL A 59 7.50 -10.92 -15.50
CA VAL A 59 8.44 -10.03 -16.20
C VAL A 59 8.98 -8.97 -15.24
N HIS A 60 8.11 -8.30 -14.48
CA HIS A 60 8.54 -7.27 -13.53
C HIS A 60 9.48 -7.81 -12.45
N THR A 61 9.33 -9.07 -12.02
CA THR A 61 10.21 -9.66 -10.99
C THR A 61 11.60 -9.94 -11.56
N ARG A 62 11.68 -10.48 -12.78
CA ARG A 62 12.98 -10.62 -13.47
C ARG A 62 13.66 -9.28 -13.67
N ASN A 63 12.90 -8.26 -14.04
CA ASN A 63 13.39 -6.90 -14.18
C ASN A 63 13.95 -6.37 -12.85
N ILE A 64 13.22 -6.53 -11.74
CA ILE A 64 13.65 -6.12 -10.39
C ILE A 64 14.94 -6.82 -9.93
N LEU A 65 15.07 -8.12 -10.24
CA LEU A 65 16.25 -8.90 -9.89
C LEU A 65 17.52 -8.43 -10.64
N ASP A 66 17.37 -7.89 -11.84
CA ASP A 66 18.46 -7.29 -12.64
C ASP A 66 18.74 -5.84 -12.21
N ASP A 67 17.69 -5.03 -12.06
CA ASP A 67 17.75 -3.66 -11.58
C ASP A 67 16.58 -3.36 -10.65
N SER A 68 16.89 -3.15 -9.37
CA SER A 68 15.88 -2.94 -8.34
C SER A 68 15.14 -1.61 -8.42
N ARG A 69 15.53 -0.69 -9.31
CA ARG A 69 14.85 0.61 -9.46
C ARG A 69 13.43 0.43 -10.00
N VAL A 70 12.46 0.97 -9.28
CA VAL A 70 11.05 0.91 -9.65
C VAL A 70 10.38 2.27 -9.50
N SER A 71 9.28 2.45 -10.21
CA SER A 71 8.29 3.49 -9.93
C SER A 71 6.91 2.86 -9.75
N LEU A 72 6.17 3.27 -8.72
CA LEU A 72 4.81 2.81 -8.45
C LEU A 72 3.85 4.01 -8.50
N MET A 73 2.90 3.97 -9.42
CA MET A 73 1.82 4.96 -9.47
C MET A 73 0.60 4.46 -8.70
N LEU A 74 0.11 5.30 -7.80
CA LEU A 74 -1.13 5.09 -7.03
C LEU A 74 -2.04 6.31 -7.17
N ASP A 75 -3.33 6.07 -7.37
CA ASP A 75 -4.34 7.09 -7.59
C ASP A 75 -5.56 6.92 -6.68
N GLU A 76 -6.37 7.97 -6.59
CA GLU A 76 -7.50 8.03 -5.65
C GLU A 76 -8.66 7.09 -6.02
N ARG A 77 -8.77 6.69 -7.29
CA ARG A 77 -9.84 5.87 -7.87
C ARG A 77 -11.23 6.26 -7.40
N ALA A 78 -11.58 7.52 -7.65
CA ALA A 78 -12.93 8.02 -7.49
C ALA A 78 -13.69 7.98 -8.82
N GLU A 79 -15.02 7.98 -8.76
CA GLU A 79 -15.86 8.23 -9.94
C GLU A 79 -15.59 9.63 -10.51
N GLY A 80 -15.74 9.79 -11.82
CA GLY A 80 -15.49 11.05 -12.53
C GLY A 80 -14.24 11.01 -13.40
N ASP A 81 -13.65 12.17 -13.67
CA ASP A 81 -12.41 12.28 -14.46
C ASP A 81 -11.19 11.89 -13.59
N PRO A 82 -10.45 10.81 -13.94
CA PRO A 82 -9.28 10.38 -13.18
C PRO A 82 -8.18 11.45 -13.05
N LEU A 83 -8.14 12.43 -13.96
CA LEU A 83 -7.15 13.51 -13.94
C LEU A 83 -7.47 14.60 -12.90
N GLU A 84 -8.69 14.61 -12.36
CA GLU A 84 -9.09 15.48 -11.24
C GLU A 84 -8.68 14.91 -9.88
N GLY A 85 -8.59 13.59 -9.78
CA GLY A 85 -8.22 12.88 -8.55
C GLY A 85 -6.75 13.03 -8.15
N SER A 86 -6.46 12.78 -6.88
CA SER A 86 -5.08 12.79 -6.38
C SER A 86 -4.33 11.55 -6.86
N ARG A 87 -3.04 11.71 -7.18
CA ARG A 87 -2.14 10.62 -7.56
C ARG A 87 -0.72 10.87 -7.11
N ILE A 88 -0.02 9.79 -6.80
CA ILE A 88 1.40 9.78 -6.49
C ILE A 88 2.15 8.90 -7.47
N MET A 89 3.33 9.34 -7.85
CA MET A 89 4.35 8.51 -8.48
C MET A 89 5.46 8.35 -7.46
N LEU A 90 5.54 7.16 -6.87
CA LEU A 90 6.55 6.79 -5.90
C LEU A 90 7.76 6.23 -6.63
N MET A 91 8.94 6.79 -6.42
CA MET A 91 10.20 6.26 -6.91
C MET A 91 10.90 5.52 -5.77
N GLY A 92 11.59 4.42 -6.08
CA GLY A 92 12.29 3.66 -5.05
C GLY A 92 13.04 2.46 -5.58
N ARG A 93 13.39 1.57 -4.66
CA ARG A 93 13.96 0.26 -4.97
C ARG A 93 13.10 -0.85 -4.39
N ALA A 94 12.77 -1.87 -5.19
CA ALA A 94 12.11 -3.06 -4.70
C ALA A 94 13.17 -4.04 -4.14
N GLU A 95 13.03 -4.40 -2.87
CA GLU A 95 13.92 -5.32 -2.17
C GLU A 95 13.13 -6.58 -1.80
N GLU A 96 13.66 -7.75 -2.15
CA GLU A 96 13.11 -9.03 -1.75
C GLU A 96 13.19 -9.16 -0.22
N ALA A 97 12.14 -9.70 0.39
CA ALA A 97 12.06 -9.87 1.83
C ALA A 97 13.20 -10.75 2.34
N VAL A 98 13.81 -10.33 3.45
CA VAL A 98 14.71 -11.17 4.24
C VAL A 98 13.93 -11.86 5.35
N ALA A 99 14.47 -12.96 5.89
CA ALA A 99 13.79 -13.77 6.89
C ALA A 99 13.30 -12.99 8.13
N SER A 100 13.98 -11.90 8.51
CA SER A 100 13.56 -11.06 9.65
C SER A 100 12.29 -10.25 9.38
N ASP A 101 12.00 -9.96 8.11
CA ASP A 101 10.92 -9.05 7.70
C ASP A 101 9.72 -9.82 7.12
N GLU A 102 9.91 -11.09 6.74
CA GLU A 102 8.92 -11.88 6.03
C GLU A 102 7.59 -12.03 6.80
N ASP A 103 7.65 -12.27 8.11
CA ASP A 103 6.46 -12.47 8.94
C ASP A 103 5.56 -11.22 8.97
N ILE A 104 6.14 -10.03 9.12
CA ILE A 104 5.36 -8.79 9.16
C ILE A 104 4.81 -8.44 7.78
N LEU A 105 5.59 -8.66 6.72
CA LEU A 105 5.14 -8.44 5.35
C LEU A 105 3.98 -9.38 5.00
N ARG A 106 4.10 -10.67 5.36
CA ARG A 106 3.06 -11.68 5.16
C ARG A 106 1.76 -11.30 5.85
N ARG A 107 1.81 -10.97 7.15
CA ARG A 107 0.62 -10.58 7.93
C ARG A 107 -0.06 -9.35 7.32
N ARG A 108 0.68 -8.27 7.07
CA ARG A 108 0.14 -7.04 6.49
C ARG A 108 -0.45 -7.25 5.11
N TYR A 109 0.23 -8.04 4.28
CA TYR A 109 -0.25 -8.34 2.94
C TYR A 109 -1.53 -9.18 2.96
N LEU A 110 -1.60 -10.24 3.77
CA LEU A 110 -2.79 -11.10 3.86
C LEU A 110 -3.96 -10.41 4.56
N ASN A 111 -3.69 -9.54 5.54
CA ASN A 111 -4.73 -8.69 6.11
C ASN A 111 -5.33 -7.75 5.05
N THR A 112 -4.56 -7.34 4.04
CA THR A 112 -5.05 -6.50 2.94
C THR A 112 -5.72 -7.33 1.83
N HIS A 113 -5.12 -8.47 1.48
CA HIS A 113 -5.49 -9.35 0.37
C HIS A 113 -5.67 -10.81 0.85
N PRO A 114 -6.76 -11.15 1.57
CA PRO A 114 -6.95 -12.50 2.12
C PRO A 114 -6.98 -13.59 1.04
N SER A 115 -7.47 -13.27 -0.16
CA SER A 115 -7.51 -14.20 -1.30
C SER A 115 -6.12 -14.62 -1.80
N ALA A 116 -5.06 -13.95 -1.36
CA ALA A 116 -3.69 -14.26 -1.76
C ALA A 116 -3.04 -15.39 -0.94
N GLU A 117 -3.72 -15.95 0.08
CA GLU A 117 -3.20 -17.00 0.95
C GLU A 117 -2.58 -18.17 0.17
N ARG A 118 -3.24 -18.62 -0.89
CA ARG A 118 -2.75 -19.70 -1.75
C ARG A 118 -1.43 -19.36 -2.46
N PHE A 119 -1.21 -18.10 -2.82
CA PHE A 119 0.02 -17.70 -3.51
C PHE A 119 1.22 -17.61 -2.56
N VAL A 120 0.99 -17.30 -1.28
CA VAL A 120 2.05 -17.24 -0.27
C VAL A 120 2.69 -18.62 -0.04
N GLU A 121 1.96 -19.71 -0.30
CA GLU A 121 2.46 -21.07 -0.17
C GLU A 121 3.28 -21.55 -1.38
N PHE A 122 3.24 -20.81 -2.50
CA PHE A 122 3.97 -21.18 -3.71
C PHE A 122 5.43 -20.73 -3.62
N GLN A 123 6.35 -21.67 -3.88
CA GLN A 123 7.80 -21.42 -3.82
C GLN A 123 8.29 -20.39 -4.84
N ASP A 124 7.51 -20.13 -5.90
CA ASP A 124 7.86 -19.13 -6.90
C ASP A 124 7.34 -17.73 -6.56
N PHE A 125 6.63 -17.52 -5.45
CA PHE A 125 6.23 -16.19 -5.00
C PHE A 125 7.11 -15.72 -3.85
N SER A 126 7.39 -14.41 -3.82
CA SER A 126 8.17 -13.81 -2.75
C SER A 126 7.63 -12.42 -2.42
N PHE A 127 7.74 -12.04 -1.14
CA PHE A 127 7.41 -10.69 -0.72
C PHE A 127 8.52 -9.73 -1.12
N TYR A 128 8.13 -8.55 -1.59
CA TYR A 128 9.03 -7.44 -1.84
C TYR A 128 8.53 -6.21 -1.09
N ARG A 129 9.47 -5.42 -0.59
CA ARG A 129 9.19 -4.09 -0.03
C ARG A 129 9.82 -3.05 -0.94
N ILE A 130 9.05 -2.04 -1.34
CA ILE A 130 9.62 -0.91 -2.06
C ILE A 130 10.15 0.08 -1.02
N ARG A 131 11.47 0.28 -0.99
CA ARG A 131 12.12 1.37 -0.24
C ARG A 131 11.96 2.68 -1.01
N PRO A 132 11.11 3.60 -0.55
CA PRO A 132 10.84 4.82 -1.31
C PRO A 132 12.02 5.78 -1.21
N SER A 133 12.36 6.43 -2.31
CA SER A 133 13.36 7.51 -2.36
C SER A 133 12.71 8.89 -2.48
N ALA A 134 11.55 8.98 -3.12
CA ALA A 134 10.75 10.19 -3.23
C ALA A 134 9.33 9.88 -3.74
N ILE A 135 8.41 10.82 -3.54
CA ILE A 135 7.09 10.84 -4.14
C ILE A 135 6.93 12.12 -4.95
N HIS A 136 6.46 12.00 -6.19
CA HIS A 136 5.87 13.10 -6.94
C HIS A 136 4.35 13.06 -6.79
N LEU A 137 3.80 14.01 -6.02
CA LEU A 137 2.37 14.12 -5.77
C LEU A 137 1.74 15.10 -6.75
N VAL A 138 0.61 14.70 -7.33
CA VAL A 138 -0.31 15.60 -8.01
C VAL A 138 -1.66 15.54 -7.30
N ALA A 139 -1.99 16.60 -6.58
CA ALA A 139 -3.20 16.71 -5.75
C ALA A 139 -4.33 17.45 -6.50
N GLY A 140 -4.83 16.82 -7.55
CA GLY A 140 -5.83 17.40 -8.46
C GLY A 140 -5.26 18.53 -9.32
N PHE A 141 -6.08 19.57 -9.58
CA PHE A 141 -5.68 20.66 -10.48
C PHE A 141 -4.59 21.57 -9.89
N GLY A 142 -3.42 21.56 -10.54
CA GLY A 142 -2.38 22.59 -10.38
C GLY A 142 -1.58 22.54 -9.07
N ARG A 143 -1.71 21.47 -8.27
CA ARG A 143 -0.92 21.26 -7.05
C ARG A 143 0.01 20.07 -7.24
N ILE A 144 1.29 20.38 -7.46
CA ILE A 144 2.34 19.40 -7.69
C ILE A 144 3.42 19.60 -6.62
N VAL A 145 3.76 18.54 -5.89
CA VAL A 145 4.70 18.59 -4.78
C VAL A 145 5.60 17.36 -4.81
N ASP A 146 6.92 17.58 -4.76
CA ASP A 146 7.88 16.51 -4.51
C ASP A 146 8.10 16.34 -3.01
N LEU A 147 8.03 15.11 -2.53
CA LEU A 147 8.15 14.74 -1.12
C LEU A 147 9.33 13.80 -0.92
N LYS A 148 10.13 14.07 0.11
CA LYS A 148 11.17 13.17 0.62
C LYS A 148 10.57 12.13 1.58
N PRO A 149 11.22 10.98 1.78
CA PRO A 149 10.70 9.89 2.62
C PRO A 149 10.24 10.34 4.01
N GLU A 150 10.98 11.22 4.67
CA GLU A 150 10.67 11.68 6.04
C GLU A 150 9.36 12.50 6.10
N GLN A 151 8.85 12.96 4.97
CA GLN A 151 7.62 13.74 4.87
C GLN A 151 6.37 12.86 4.71
N PHE A 152 6.52 11.59 4.35
CA PHE A 152 5.37 10.69 4.10
C PHE A 152 5.48 9.32 4.76
N LEU A 153 6.66 8.86 5.14
CA LEU A 153 6.85 7.65 5.95
C LEU A 153 6.61 7.93 7.43
N THR A 154 6.18 6.89 8.12
CA THR A 154 5.95 6.88 9.56
C THR A 154 7.22 6.40 10.25
N ASP A 155 7.70 7.17 11.23
CA ASP A 155 8.77 6.70 12.10
C ASP A 155 8.21 5.59 13.00
N ILE A 156 8.86 4.42 12.94
CA ILE A 156 8.48 3.22 13.69
C ILE A 156 9.62 2.76 14.62
N SER A 157 10.64 3.59 14.82
CA SER A 157 11.84 3.23 15.59
C SER A 157 11.55 2.90 17.06
N ASP A 158 10.50 3.47 17.64
CA ASP A 158 10.01 3.22 19.01
C ASP A 158 8.72 2.37 19.05
N ALA A 159 8.20 1.95 17.90
CA ALA A 159 6.92 1.25 17.79
C ALA A 159 7.02 -0.28 17.99
N GLY A 160 8.17 -0.81 18.42
CA GLY A 160 8.43 -2.26 18.47
C GLY A 160 7.38 -3.07 19.24
N ALA A 161 6.91 -2.57 20.39
CA ALA A 161 5.86 -3.22 21.17
C ALA A 161 4.51 -3.25 20.42
N LEU A 162 4.14 -2.14 19.77
CA LEU A 162 2.92 -2.05 18.97
C LEU A 162 2.95 -3.06 17.81
N LEU A 163 4.06 -3.10 17.06
CA LEU A 163 4.22 -4.00 15.92
C LEU A 163 4.22 -5.48 16.30
N GLN A 164 4.70 -5.79 17.51
CA GLN A 164 4.67 -7.16 18.05
C GLN A 164 3.25 -7.61 18.41
N SER A 165 2.44 -6.73 19.05
CA SER A 165 1.06 -7.03 19.44
C SER A 165 0.02 -6.76 18.35
N GLU A 166 0.45 -6.23 17.20
CA GLU A 166 -0.44 -5.68 16.18
C GLU A 166 -1.50 -6.68 15.72
N GLN A 167 -1.08 -7.91 15.40
CA GLN A 167 -1.96 -8.91 14.83
C GLN A 167 -3.05 -9.33 15.82
N GLU A 168 -2.68 -9.54 17.09
CA GLU A 168 -3.63 -9.87 18.15
C GLU A 168 -4.65 -8.73 18.36
N ALA A 169 -4.19 -7.48 18.30
CA ALA A 169 -5.07 -6.32 18.40
C ALA A 169 -6.05 -6.24 17.22
N ILE A 170 -5.59 -6.47 15.99
CA ILE A 170 -6.43 -6.51 14.79
C ILE A 170 -7.50 -7.61 14.91
N GLU A 171 -7.10 -8.80 15.34
CA GLU A 171 -8.01 -9.94 15.52
C GLU A 171 -9.09 -9.63 16.56
N HIS A 172 -8.72 -9.09 17.72
CA HIS A 172 -9.66 -8.67 18.76
C HIS A 172 -10.61 -7.56 18.28
N ILE A 173 -10.09 -6.53 17.62
CA ILE A 173 -10.92 -5.45 17.04
C ILE A 173 -11.94 -6.03 16.05
N ASN A 174 -11.51 -6.97 15.22
CA ASN A 174 -12.37 -7.58 14.21
C ASN A 174 -13.34 -8.62 14.77
N SER A 175 -13.07 -9.24 15.91
CA SER A 175 -14.00 -10.18 16.56
C SER A 175 -15.06 -9.45 17.37
N ASP A 176 -14.66 -8.43 18.13
CA ASP A 176 -15.48 -7.89 19.22
C ASP A 176 -16.02 -6.48 18.92
N HIS A 177 -15.43 -5.75 17.96
CA HIS A 177 -15.67 -4.30 17.76
C HIS A 177 -15.96 -3.90 16.30
N ARG A 178 -16.61 -4.76 15.51
CA ARG A 178 -16.95 -4.49 14.10
C ARG A 178 -17.91 -3.31 13.91
N ASP A 179 -18.80 -3.11 14.87
CA ASP A 179 -19.69 -1.95 14.95
C ASP A 179 -18.89 -0.66 15.11
N THR A 180 -17.85 -0.67 15.93
CA THR A 180 -16.94 0.45 16.15
C THR A 180 -16.15 0.79 14.88
N ASN A 181 -15.65 -0.21 14.15
CA ASN A 181 -15.02 0.02 12.83
C ASN A 181 -15.97 0.70 11.85
N SER A 182 -17.24 0.28 11.85
CA SER A 182 -18.28 0.87 10.99
C SER A 182 -18.58 2.33 11.38
N LEU A 183 -18.57 2.64 12.68
CA LEU A 183 -18.71 4.01 13.16
C LEU A 183 -17.51 4.88 12.76
N TYR A 184 -16.27 4.39 12.88
CA TYR A 184 -15.09 5.13 12.43
C TYR A 184 -15.13 5.42 10.94
N ALA A 185 -15.41 4.41 10.12
CA ALA A 185 -15.48 4.57 8.67
C ALA A 185 -16.57 5.57 8.24
N THR A 186 -17.78 5.46 8.78
CA THR A 186 -18.92 6.28 8.34
C THR A 186 -18.95 7.67 8.98
N LYS A 187 -18.57 7.81 10.26
CA LYS A 187 -18.67 9.08 11.00
C LYS A 187 -17.41 9.93 10.94
N LEU A 188 -16.22 9.32 10.89
CA LEU A 188 -14.96 10.06 10.85
C LEU A 188 -14.42 10.21 9.43
N LEU A 189 -14.57 9.17 8.60
CA LEU A 189 -14.00 9.15 7.24
C LEU A 189 -15.04 9.43 6.14
N GLY A 190 -16.32 9.52 6.48
CA GLY A 190 -17.40 9.77 5.52
C GLY A 190 -17.61 8.67 4.48
N ALA A 191 -17.11 7.46 4.75
CA ALA A 191 -17.26 6.32 3.86
C ALA A 191 -18.69 5.75 3.92
N GLU A 192 -19.07 4.98 2.90
CA GLU A 192 -20.35 4.30 2.87
C GLU A 192 -20.46 3.20 3.95
N ALA A 193 -21.69 2.89 4.34
CA ALA A 193 -21.96 1.79 5.25
C ALA A 193 -21.63 0.46 4.56
N ALA A 194 -20.73 -0.32 5.15
CA ALA A 194 -20.28 -1.60 4.63
C ALA A 194 -19.76 -2.49 5.77
N ASP A 195 -19.33 -3.70 5.45
CA ASP A 195 -18.73 -4.63 6.41
C ASP A 195 -17.26 -4.27 6.67
N TRP A 196 -17.04 -3.21 7.46
CA TRP A 196 -15.71 -2.67 7.74
C TRP A 196 -14.91 -3.54 8.72
N ARG A 197 -13.66 -3.82 8.36
CA ARG A 197 -12.66 -4.51 9.19
C ARG A 197 -11.37 -3.71 9.29
N CYS A 198 -10.64 -3.90 10.37
CA CYS A 198 -9.28 -3.44 10.54
C CYS A 198 -8.33 -4.35 9.74
N ALA A 199 -7.47 -3.75 8.91
CA ALA A 199 -6.46 -4.45 8.10
C ALA A 199 -5.02 -4.16 8.58
N GLY A 200 -4.83 -3.13 9.38
CA GLY A 200 -3.52 -2.70 9.86
C GLY A 200 -3.63 -1.75 11.05
N CYS A 201 -2.62 -1.76 11.92
CA CYS A 201 -2.50 -0.84 13.04
C CYS A 201 -1.03 -0.44 13.24
N ASP A 202 -0.74 0.86 13.25
CA ASP A 202 0.60 1.41 13.42
C ASP A 202 0.52 2.82 14.06
N PRO A 203 1.64 3.54 14.29
CA PRO A 203 1.62 4.80 15.03
C PRO A 203 0.69 5.87 14.46
N ASP A 204 0.27 5.79 13.19
CA ASP A 204 -0.68 6.73 12.60
C ASP A 204 -2.15 6.37 12.81
N GLY A 205 -2.44 5.16 13.30
CA GLY A 205 -3.79 4.69 13.59
C GLY A 205 -4.13 3.37 12.92
N LEU A 206 -5.40 3.24 12.52
CA LEU A 206 -5.98 2.03 11.96
C LEU A 206 -6.23 2.16 10.46
N ASP A 207 -5.82 1.16 9.70
CA ASP A 207 -6.21 1.00 8.31
C ASP A 207 -7.53 0.21 8.26
N LEU A 208 -8.61 0.85 7.82
CA LEU A 208 -9.94 0.23 7.68
C LEU A 208 -10.21 -0.16 6.23
N GLN A 209 -10.85 -1.31 6.02
CA GLN A 209 -11.22 -1.82 4.72
C GLN A 209 -12.62 -2.44 4.74
N ALA A 210 -13.37 -2.26 3.65
CA ALA A 210 -14.60 -2.97 3.36
C ALA A 210 -14.52 -3.60 1.95
N GLY A 211 -14.98 -4.85 1.81
CA GLY A 211 -14.84 -5.66 0.58
C GLY A 211 -13.38 -6.05 0.24
N GLU A 212 -13.05 -7.12 -0.49
CA GLU A 212 -13.71 -8.41 -0.74
C GLU A 212 -12.99 -9.50 0.10
N SER A 213 -13.75 -10.51 0.53
CA SER A 213 -13.25 -11.89 0.61
C SER A 213 -13.93 -12.67 -0.52
N SER A 214 -13.18 -12.95 -1.59
CA SER A 214 -13.54 -13.66 -2.86
C SER A 214 -14.39 -12.86 -3.88
N ASN A 215 -14.17 -12.87 -5.20
CA ASN A 215 -13.83 -13.98 -6.11
C ASN A 215 -12.96 -13.53 -7.31
N CYS A 216 -11.76 -14.12 -7.45
CA CYS A 216 -11.15 -14.29 -8.77
C CYS A 216 -10.98 -15.79 -9.04
N ALA A 217 -12.10 -16.46 -9.30
CA ALA A 217 -12.08 -17.70 -10.07
C ALA A 217 -12.21 -17.27 -11.53
N PRO A 218 -11.22 -17.53 -12.41
CA PRO A 218 -11.45 -17.40 -13.83
C PRO A 218 -12.52 -18.41 -14.25
N GLN A 219 -13.53 -17.94 -14.99
CA GLN A 219 -14.25 -18.81 -15.92
C GLN A 219 -13.31 -19.24 -17.04
#